data_AF-A0A928ZUW3-F1
#
_entry.id   AF-A0A928ZUW3-F1
#
_cell.length_a   1.000
_cell.length_b   1.000
_cell.length_c   1.000
_cell.angle_alpha   90.00
_cell.angle_beta   90.00
_cell.angle_gamma   90.00
#
_symmetry.space_group_name_H-M   'P 1'
#
loop_
_entity.id
_entity.type
_entity.pdbx_description
1 polymer ?
#
loop_
_entity_poly.entity_id
_entity_poly.type
_entity_poly.pdbx_seq_one_letter_code
_entity_poly.pdbx_strand_id
1 'polypeptide(L)' 'MTLAEINRQAFSTLVESLGYVNAVRFFKQFDMGTGDYTRDRQQWLEDVTLDSLWVEIQQCQQDAS' A
#
# COMPACT_ATOMS: atom_id res chain seq x y z
N MET A 1 -19.68 -12.60 2.53
CA MET A 1 -18.41 -11.85 2.53
C MET A 1 -17.27 -12.82 2.24
N THR A 2 -16.36 -12.46 1.35
CA THR A 2 -15.10 -13.16 1.09
C THR A 2 -14.08 -12.84 2.18
N LEU A 3 -13.00 -13.63 2.28
CA LEU A 3 -11.91 -13.36 3.23
C LEU A 3 -11.25 -11.99 2.96
N ALA A 4 -11.16 -11.59 1.69
CA ALA A 4 -10.66 -10.28 1.29
C ALA A 4 -11.56 -9.14 1.81
N GLU A 5 -12.88 -9.31 1.77
CA GLU A 5 -13.82 -8.32 2.29
C GLU A 5 -13.74 -8.21 3.82
N ILE A 6 -13.59 -9.34 4.52
CA ILE A 6 -13.38 -9.38 5.97
C ILE A 6 -12.09 -8.65 6.35
N ASN A 7 -10.98 -8.95 5.66
CA ASN A 7 -9.69 -8.30 5.93
C ASN A 7 -9.74 -6.79 5.66
N ARG A 8 -10.42 -6.37 4.59
CA ARG A 8 -10.59 -4.93 4.29
C ARG A 8 -11.39 -4.22 5.37
N GLN A 9 -12.48 -4.82 5.83
CA GLN A 9 -13.30 -4.25 6.89
C GLN A 9 -12.53 -4.18 8.22
N ALA A 10 -11.85 -5.26 8.60
CA ALA A 10 -11.03 -5.29 9.81
C ALA A 10 -9.90 -4.24 9.77
N PHE A 11 -9.26 -4.04 8.60
CA PHE A 11 -8.26 -3.00 8.43
C PHE A 11 -8.81 -1.60 8.64
N SER A 12 -9.97 -1.28 8.06
CA SER A 12 -10.62 0.03 8.28
C SER A 12 -10.89 0.29 9.76
N THR A 13 -11.48 -0.70 10.45
CA THR A 13 -11.79 -0.60 11.88
C THR A 13 -10.54 -0.44 12.75
N LEU A 14 -9.45 -1.13 12.40
CA LEU A 14 -8.18 -1.01 13.12
C LEU A 14 -7.51 0.34 12.87
N VAL A 15 -7.62 0.89 11.66
CA VAL A 15 -7.13 2.24 11.34
C VAL A 15 -7.89 3.31 12.13
N GLU A 16 -9.22 3.21 12.19
CA GLU A 16 -10.07 4.14 12.93
C GLU A 16 -9.77 4.14 14.44
N SER A 17 -9.44 2.97 15.01
CA SER A 17 -9.21 2.81 16.44
C SER A 17 -7.75 3.04 16.87
N LEU A 18 -6.77 2.66 16.05
CA LEU A 18 -5.36 2.61 16.45
C LEU A 18 -4.46 3.54 15.62
N GLY A 19 -4.96 4.07 14.51
CA GLY A 19 -4.18 4.75 13.48
C GLY A 19 -3.41 3.78 12.58
N TYR A 20 -3.02 4.24 11.38
CA TYR A 20 -2.38 3.42 10.34
C TYR A 20 -1.17 2.62 10.81
N VAL A 21 -0.26 3.26 11.57
CA VAL A 21 0.99 2.62 12.00
C VAL A 21 0.72 1.40 12.89
N ASN A 22 -0.19 1.54 13.85
CA ASN A 22 -0.52 0.47 14.78
C ASN A 22 -1.41 -0.60 14.14
N ALA A 23 -2.34 -0.20 13.24
CA ALA A 23 -3.16 -1.14 12.48
C ALA A 23 -2.30 -2.08 11.62
N VAL A 24 -1.32 -1.54 10.88
CA VAL A 24 -0.39 -2.35 10.07
C VAL A 24 0.45 -3.28 10.96
N ARG A 25 0.95 -2.80 12.10
CA ARG A 25 1.71 -3.63 13.04
C ARG A 25 0.87 -4.78 13.60
N PHE A 26 -0.41 -4.54 13.91
CA PHE A 26 -1.33 -5.58 14.37
C PHE A 26 -1.52 -6.66 13.30
N PHE A 27 -1.83 -6.28 12.05
CA PHE A 27 -1.99 -7.25 10.96
C PHE A 27 -0.74 -8.09 10.74
N LYS A 28 0.45 -7.47 10.80
CA LYS A 28 1.72 -8.17 10.62
C LYS A 28 2.04 -9.23 11.69
N GLN A 29 1.33 -9.25 12.82
CA GLN A 29 1.48 -10.30 13.84
C GLN A 29 0.89 -11.63 13.37
N PHE A 30 -0.13 -11.59 12.53
CA PHE A 30 -0.88 -12.76 12.08
C PHE A 30 -0.53 -13.16 10.65
N ASP A 31 0.05 -12.24 9.89
CA ASP A 31 0.50 -12.45 8.53
C ASP A 31 1.87 -11.79 8.34
N MET A 32 2.92 -12.58 8.14
CA MET A 32 4.25 -12.05 7.80
C MET A 32 4.27 -11.40 6.40
N GLY A 33 3.18 -11.53 5.64
CA GLY A 33 3.14 -11.26 4.22
C GLY A 33 3.77 -12.41 3.45
N THR A 34 3.47 -12.44 2.15
CA THR A 34 4.15 -13.31 1.19
C THR A 34 4.73 -12.44 0.08
N GLY A 35 5.75 -12.96 -0.60
CA GLY A 35 6.46 -12.22 -1.66
C GLY A 35 7.84 -11.76 -1.23
N ASP A 36 8.70 -11.54 -2.21
CA ASP A 36 10.07 -11.08 -2.00
C ASP A 36 10.21 -9.74 -2.70
N TYR A 37 9.88 -8.67 -1.98
CA TYR A 37 9.96 -7.32 -2.55
C TYR A 37 11.35 -7.01 -3.14
N THR A 38 12.42 -7.59 -2.59
CA THR A 38 13.77 -7.36 -3.12
C THR A 38 13.93 -7.97 -4.51
N ARG A 39 13.37 -9.15 -4.74
CA ARG A 39 13.32 -9.80 -6.06
C ARG A 39 12.29 -9.14 -6.98
N ASP A 40 11.08 -8.96 -6.48
CA ASP A 40 9.90 -8.65 -7.28
C ASP A 40 9.91 -7.19 -7.74
N ARG A 41 10.55 -6.27 -6.99
CA ARG A 41 10.61 -4.84 -7.36
C ARG A 41 11.19 -4.59 -8.75
N GLN A 42 12.11 -5.44 -9.22
CA GLN A 42 12.75 -5.24 -10.52
C GLN A 42 11.74 -5.32 -11.66
N GLN A 43 10.69 -6.14 -11.56
CA GLN A 43 9.72 -6.30 -12.65
C GLN A 43 8.96 -5.02 -13.01
N TRP A 44 8.77 -4.10 -12.06
CA TRP A 44 7.91 -2.92 -12.25
C TRP A 44 8.59 -1.59 -11.92
N LEU A 45 9.73 -1.61 -11.21
CA LEU A 45 10.46 -0.41 -10.79
C LEU A 45 11.82 -0.25 -11.46
N GLU A 46 12.24 -1.15 -12.36
CA GLU A 46 13.55 -1.07 -13.02
C GLU A 46 13.75 0.25 -13.77
N ASP A 47 12.73 0.70 -14.50
CA ASP A 47 12.78 1.94 -15.30
C ASP A 47 12.15 3.15 -14.59
N VAL A 48 11.68 2.99 -13.34
CA VAL A 48 11.02 4.07 -12.61
C VAL A 48 12.06 4.99 -11.98
N THR A 49 12.04 6.25 -12.39
CA THR A 49 12.92 7.30 -11.84
C THR A 49 12.16 8.23 -10.91
N LEU A 50 12.89 8.90 -10.01
CA LEU A 50 12.27 9.92 -9.16
C LEU A 50 11.70 11.09 -9.98
N ASP A 51 12.38 11.46 -11.06
CA ASP A 51 11.90 12.53 -11.96
C ASP A 51 10.59 12.14 -12.66
N SER A 52 10.49 10.90 -13.17
CA SER A 52 9.24 10.42 -13.79
C SER A 52 8.08 10.36 -12.79
N LEU A 53 8.35 9.94 -11.54
CA LEU A 53 7.34 9.95 -10.47
C LEU A 53 6.87 11.37 -10.12
N TRP A 54 7.77 12.34 -10.11
CA TRP A 54 7.43 13.75 -9.87
C TRP A 54 6.55 14.34 -10.97
N VAL A 55 6.83 14.02 -12.23
CA VAL A 55 5.98 14.42 -13.35
C VAL A 55 4.58 13.84 -13.21
N GLU A 56 4.44 12.55 -12.88
CA GLU A 56 3.13 11.90 -12.68
C GLU A 56 2.31 12.55 -11.56
N ILE A 57 2.95 12.86 -10.43
CA ILE A 57 2.28 13.49 -9.30
C ILE A 57 1.76 14.89 -9.67
N GLN A 58 2.56 15.67 -10.41
CA GLN A 58 2.13 16.98 -10.89
C GLN A 58 0.95 16.87 -11.87
N GLN A 59 0.98 15.89 -12.77
CA GLN A 59 -0.11 15.64 -13.72
C GLN A 59 -1.42 15.31 -12.99
N CYS A 60 -1.39 14.41 -12.00
CA CYS A 60 -2.57 14.07 -11.20
C CYS A 60 -3.15 15.27 -10.43
N GLN A 61 -2.32 16.21 -10.00
CA GLN A 61 -2.78 17.43 -9.31
C GLN A 61 -3.45 18.42 -10.28
N GLN A 62 -2.97 18.49 -11.53
CA GLN A 62 -3.57 19.33 -12.56
C GLN A 62 -4.90 18.77 -13.04
N ASP A 63 -5.00 17.46 -13.24
CA ASP A 63 -6.24 16.81 -13.71
C ASP A 63 -7.37 16.81 -12.66
N ALA A 64 -7.01 17.01 -11.39
CA ALA A 64 -7.96 17.14 -10.28
C ALA A 64 -8.45 18.58 -10.05
N SER A 65 -7.93 19.57 -10.80
CA SER A 65 -8.27 21.00 -10.72
C SER A 65 -9.19 21.42 -11.87
#